data_AF-A0A2H0QM94-F1
#
_entry.id   AF-A0A2H0QM94-F1
#
_cell.length_a   1.000
_cell.length_b   1.000
_cell.length_c   1.000
_cell.angle_alpha   90.00
_cell.angle_beta   90.00
_cell.angle_gamma   90.00
#
_symmetry.space_group_name_H-M   'P 1'
#
loop_
_entity.id
_entity.type
_entity.pdbx_description
1 polymer ?
#
loop_
_entity_poly.entity_id
_entity_poly.type
_entity_poly.pdbx_seq_one_letter_code
_entity_poly.pdbx_strand_id
1 'polypeptide(L)'
;MEELMDKSTLEELKKNLLSMKAQILNSGVMQSTDDLEVSSDDLADEADLASNVINQEVSFHIRHREMQKLRMIDDALYRMEQGQYGHCEECDEFIGKKRLLIQPWTTLCITHAEEQERQGQKFSKGA
;
A
#
# COMPACT_ATOMS: atom_id res chain seq x y z
N MET A 1 19.15 23.95 6.75
CA MET A 1 18.19 24.76 7.53
C MET A 1 17.50 25.63 6.51
N GLU A 2 16.34 25.34 5.95
CA GLU A 2 15.21 24.48 6.31
C GLU A 2 14.48 24.28 4.97
N GLU A 3 14.48 23.07 4.41
CA GLU A 3 13.67 22.80 3.20
C GLU A 3 12.24 22.55 3.67
N LEU A 4 11.55 23.64 4.05
CA LEU A 4 10.11 23.67 4.11
C LEU A 4 9.60 23.11 2.78
N MET A 5 8.83 22.01 2.82
CA MET A 5 8.12 21.55 1.63
C MET A 5 7.31 22.73 1.09
N ASP A 6 7.61 23.11 -0.16
CA ASP A 6 6.84 24.14 -0.84
C ASP A 6 5.37 23.69 -0.93
N LYS A 7 4.46 24.62 -0.64
CA LYS A 7 3.01 24.42 -0.72
C LYS A 7 2.60 23.86 -2.09
N SER A 8 3.29 24.27 -3.16
CA SER A 8 3.07 23.72 -4.51
C SER A 8 3.34 22.22 -4.59
N THR A 9 4.40 21.74 -3.92
CA THR A 9 4.79 20.33 -3.90
C THR A 9 3.79 19.52 -3.09
N LEU A 10 3.28 20.06 -1.98
CA LEU A 10 2.23 19.40 -1.18
C LEU A 10 0.94 19.21 -1.98
N GLU A 11 0.52 20.21 -2.76
CA GLU A 11 -0.66 20.11 -3.63
C GLU A 11 -0.46 19.05 -4.72
N GLU A 12 0.73 18.97 -5.32
CA GLU A 12 1.07 17.93 -6.30
C GLU A 12 1.00 16.52 -5.69
N LEU A 13 1.61 16.33 -4.52
CA LEU A 13 1.59 15.05 -3.80
C LEU A 13 0.17 14.65 -3.39
N LYS A 14 -0.65 15.60 -2.94
CA LYS A 14 -2.06 15.37 -2.62
C LYS A 14 -2.85 14.90 -3.84
N LYS A 15 -2.64 15.55 -5.00
CA LYS A 15 -3.27 15.13 -6.25
C LYS A 15 -2.84 13.73 -6.67
N ASN A 16 -1.56 13.39 -6.49
CA ASN A 16 -1.04 12.06 -6.76
C ASN A 16 -1.69 11.00 -5.86
N LEU A 17 -1.78 11.25 -4.55
CA LEU A 17 -2.45 10.36 -3.59
C LEU A 17 -3.92 10.13 -3.95
N LEU A 18 -4.66 11.20 -4.31
CA LEU A 18 -6.06 11.09 -4.73
C LEU A 18 -6.23 10.33 -6.04
N SER A 19 -5.33 10.54 -7.01
CA SER A 19 -5.31 9.79 -8.26
C SER A 19 -5.09 8.30 -8.01
N MET A 20 -4.11 7.96 -7.16
CA MET A 20 -3.83 6.57 -6.77
C MET A 20 -5.03 5.95 -6.04
N LYS A 21 -5.65 6.66 -5.10
CA LYS A 21 -6.87 6.20 -4.43
C LYS A 21 -7.98 5.89 -5.43
N ALA A 22 -8.23 6.78 -6.38
CA ALA A 22 -9.22 6.58 -7.42
C ALA A 22 -8.89 5.37 -8.31
N GLN A 23 -7.61 5.19 -8.67
CA GLN A 23 -7.16 4.03 -9.45
C GLN A 23 -7.44 2.72 -8.72
N ILE A 24 -7.13 2.62 -7.41
CA ILE A 24 -7.38 1.42 -6.61
C ILE A 24 -8.88 1.12 -6.55
N LEU A 25 -9.70 2.12 -6.25
CA LEU A 25 -11.15 1.97 -6.15
C LEU A 25 -11.81 1.60 -7.49
N ASN A 26 -11.25 2.08 -8.61
CA ASN A 26 -11.77 1.81 -9.96
C ASN A 26 -11.11 0.60 -10.65
N SER A 27 -10.12 -0.04 -10.03
CA SER A 27 -9.35 -1.13 -10.64
C SER A 27 -10.16 -2.42 -10.87
N GLY A 28 -11.39 -2.50 -10.35
CA GLY A 28 -12.22 -3.70 -10.40
C GLY A 28 -11.80 -4.80 -9.41
N VAL A 29 -10.53 -4.83 -8.97
CA VAL A 29 -9.97 -5.80 -8.02
C VAL A 29 -10.74 -5.84 -6.70
N MET A 30 -11.24 -4.68 -6.24
CA MET A 30 -12.06 -4.58 -5.03
C MET A 30 -13.53 -4.96 -5.27
N GLN A 31 -13.99 -4.97 -6.52
CA GLN A 31 -15.39 -5.16 -6.90
C GLN A 31 -15.69 -6.56 -7.43
N SER A 32 -14.69 -7.26 -7.98
CA SER A 32 -14.86 -8.62 -8.49
C SER A 32 -15.25 -9.58 -7.37
N THR A 33 -16.24 -10.43 -7.61
CA THR A 33 -16.63 -11.50 -6.68
C THR A 33 -16.54 -12.89 -7.31
N ASP A 34 -16.11 -12.96 -8.57
CA ASP A 34 -16.06 -14.19 -9.37
C ASP A 34 -15.21 -15.30 -8.74
N ASP A 35 -14.17 -14.90 -8.01
CA ASP A 35 -13.24 -15.76 -7.27
C ASP A 35 -13.69 -16.05 -5.83
N LEU A 36 -14.83 -15.52 -5.36
CA LEU A 36 -15.38 -15.79 -4.02
C LEU A 36 -16.30 -17.00 -4.00
N GLU A 37 -16.86 -17.37 -5.16
CA GLU A 37 -17.76 -18.51 -5.31
C GLU A 37 -17.04 -19.63 -6.04
N VAL A 38 -17.14 -20.85 -5.52
CA VAL A 38 -16.74 -22.06 -6.24
C VAL A 38 -18.00 -22.57 -6.92
N SER A 39 -18.08 -22.46 -8.24
CA SER A 39 -19.22 -22.95 -8.99
C SER A 39 -19.22 -24.48 -9.04
N SER A 40 -20.35 -25.10 -9.35
CA SER A 40 -20.40 -26.56 -9.53
C SER A 40 -19.55 -27.03 -10.71
N ASP A 41 -19.29 -26.16 -11.68
CA ASP A 41 -18.45 -26.44 -12.85
C ASP A 41 -16.95 -26.41 -12.50
N ASP A 42 -16.57 -25.75 -11.41
CA ASP A 42 -15.20 -25.67 -10.86
C ASP A 42 -14.75 -26.95 -10.12
N LEU A 43 -15.64 -27.94 -10.02
CA LEU A 43 -15.45 -29.21 -9.29
C LEU A 43 -15.34 -30.42 -10.23
N ALA A 44 -14.94 -30.21 -11.49
CA ALA A 44 -14.89 -31.27 -12.50
C ALA A 44 -13.87 -32.37 -12.15
N ASP A 45 -12.70 -32.01 -11.62
CA ASP A 45 -11.73 -32.93 -11.03
C ASP A 45 -10.86 -32.29 -9.91
N GLU A 46 -10.01 -33.10 -9.28
CA GLU A 46 -9.13 -32.66 -8.17
C GLU A 46 -8.06 -31.64 -8.61
N ALA A 47 -7.63 -31.69 -9.88
CA ALA A 47 -6.63 -30.76 -10.41
C ALA A 47 -7.23 -29.37 -10.70
N ASP A 48 -8.46 -29.34 -11.20
CA ASP A 48 -9.24 -28.12 -11.42
C ASP A 48 -9.56 -27.44 -10.08
N LEU A 49 -10.00 -28.21 -9.08
CA LEU A 49 -10.22 -27.71 -7.73
C LEU A 49 -8.93 -27.11 -7.13
N ALA A 50 -7.80 -27.82 -7.23
CA ALA A 50 -6.53 -27.32 -6.72
C ALA A 50 -6.12 -25.99 -7.39
N SER A 51 -6.31 -25.89 -8.71
CA SER A 51 -6.00 -24.67 -9.47
C SER A 51 -6.89 -23.49 -9.05
N ASN A 52 -8.18 -23.73 -8.85
CA ASN A 52 -9.14 -22.70 -8.43
C ASN A 52 -8.83 -22.17 -7.02
N VAL A 53 -8.49 -23.06 -6.07
CA VAL A 53 -8.08 -22.65 -4.72
C VAL A 53 -6.83 -21.77 -4.75
N ILE A 54 -5.83 -22.12 -5.56
CA ILE A 54 -4.62 -21.32 -5.72
C ILE A 54 -4.94 -19.95 -6.31
N ASN A 55 -5.79 -19.89 -7.34
CA ASN A 55 -6.20 -18.63 -7.97
C ASN A 55 -6.94 -17.73 -6.97
N GLN A 56 -7.82 -18.29 -6.15
CA GLN A 56 -8.52 -17.57 -5.09
C GLN A 56 -7.55 -17.00 -4.04
N GLU A 57 -6.55 -17.78 -3.62
CA GLU A 57 -5.53 -17.33 -2.67
C GLU A 57 -4.70 -16.16 -3.25
N VAL A 58 -4.30 -16.26 -4.53
CA VAL A 58 -3.57 -15.18 -5.22
C VAL A 58 -4.41 -13.91 -5.27
N SER A 59 -5.68 -14.00 -5.68
CA SER A 59 -6.57 -12.86 -5.73
C SER A 59 -6.81 -12.23 -4.35
N PHE A 60 -6.95 -13.06 -3.31
CA PHE A 60 -7.05 -12.58 -1.93
C PHE A 60 -5.82 -11.77 -1.52
N HIS A 61 -4.62 -12.26 -1.81
CA HIS A 61 -3.38 -11.53 -1.51
C HIS A 61 -3.26 -10.22 -2.27
N ILE A 62 -3.68 -10.18 -3.54
CA ILE A 62 -3.71 -8.94 -4.33
C ILE A 62 -4.65 -7.92 -3.68
N ARG A 63 -5.90 -8.31 -3.38
CA ARG A 63 -6.87 -7.43 -2.71
C ARG A 63 -6.35 -6.93 -1.37
N HIS A 64 -5.77 -7.82 -0.57
CA HIS A 64 -5.24 -7.46 0.74
C HIS A 64 -4.14 -6.38 0.62
N ARG A 65 -3.22 -6.50 -0.34
CA ARG A 65 -2.19 -5.49 -0.61
C ARG A 65 -2.79 -4.15 -1.04
N GLU A 66 -3.77 -4.18 -1.94
CA GLU A 66 -4.46 -2.96 -2.39
C GLU A 66 -5.23 -2.28 -1.25
N MET A 67 -5.88 -3.05 -0.38
CA MET A 67 -6.53 -2.51 0.83
C MET A 67 -5.54 -1.89 1.81
N GLN A 68 -4.38 -2.52 2.03
CA GLN A 68 -3.33 -1.95 2.86
C GLN A 68 -2.81 -0.63 2.29
N LYS A 69 -2.54 -0.60 0.98
CA LYS A 69 -2.11 0.61 0.28
C LYS A 69 -3.15 1.72 0.37
N LEU A 70 -4.43 1.40 0.17
CA LEU A 70 -5.53 2.36 0.30
C LEU A 70 -5.57 2.99 1.70
N ARG A 71 -5.41 2.17 2.76
CA ARG A 71 -5.32 2.67 4.14
C ARG A 71 -4.14 3.61 4.35
N MET A 72 -2.97 3.28 3.82
CA MET A 72 -1.79 4.15 3.91
C MET A 72 -1.99 5.47 3.15
N ILE A 73 -2.69 5.45 2.01
CA ILE A 73 -3.04 6.67 1.26
C ILE A 73 -4.00 7.55 2.07
N ASP A 74 -5.03 6.95 2.67
CA ASP A 74 -6.00 7.68 3.49
C ASP A 74 -5.35 8.31 4.73
N ASP A 75 -4.45 7.58 5.40
CA ASP A 75 -3.67 8.10 6.51
C ASP A 75 -2.75 9.25 6.07
N ALA A 76 -2.04 9.10 4.95
CA ALA A 76 -1.20 10.17 4.42
C ALA A 76 -2.00 11.45 4.11
N LEU A 77 -3.19 11.32 3.52
CA LEU A 77 -4.09 12.45 3.27
C LEU A 77 -4.56 13.09 4.58
N TYR A 78 -4.88 12.29 5.60
CA TYR A 78 -5.25 12.80 6.91
C TYR A 78 -4.09 13.56 7.57
N ARG A 79 -2.87 13.02 7.53
CA ARG A 79 -1.66 13.70 8.04
C ARG A 79 -1.37 15.01 7.31
N MET A 80 -1.67 15.10 6.01
CA MET A 80 -1.58 16.35 5.26
C MET A 80 -2.56 17.41 5.79
N GLU A 81 -3.77 17.01 6.14
CA GLU A 81 -4.78 17.92 6.71
C GLU A 81 -4.39 18.39 8.12
N GLN A 82 -3.75 17.53 8.91
CA GLN A 82 -3.22 17.89 10.24
C GLN A 82 -1.90 18.67 10.20
N GLY A 83 -1.29 18.85 9.01
CA GLY A 83 0.01 19.51 8.86
C GLY A 83 1.21 18.70 9.36
N GLN A 84 1.06 17.38 9.55
CA GLN A 84 2.10 16.46 10.05
C GLN A 84 2.70 15.56 8.95
N TYR A 85 2.37 15.85 7.69
CA TYR A 85 2.85 15.08 6.55
C TYR A 85 4.32 15.36 6.26
N GLY A 86 5.06 14.34 5.82
CA GLY A 86 6.47 14.46 5.43
C GLY A 86 7.47 14.33 6.60
N HIS A 87 7.01 13.90 7.77
CA HIS A 87 7.84 13.59 8.93
C HIS A 87 7.87 12.08 9.22
N CYS A 88 9.02 11.57 9.63
CA CYS A 88 9.20 10.18 10.02
C CYS A 88 8.47 9.88 11.34
N GLU A 89 7.70 8.82 11.43
CA GLU A 89 7.00 8.44 12.68
C GLU A 89 7.93 7.99 13.82
N GLU A 90 9.15 7.53 13.51
CA GLU A 90 10.09 7.05 14.52
C GLU A 90 11.02 8.14 15.06
N CYS A 91 11.53 9.03 14.21
CA CYS A 91 12.51 10.04 14.59
C CYS A 91 12.04 11.49 14.42
N ASP A 92 10.84 11.69 13.89
CA ASP A 92 10.25 13.01 13.58
C ASP A 92 11.04 13.86 12.55
N GLU A 93 12.11 13.28 11.95
CA GLU A 93 12.89 13.94 10.91
C GLU A 93 12.14 13.98 9.58
N PHE A 94 12.48 14.98 8.75
CA PHE A 94 11.90 15.14 7.43
C PHE A 94 12.21 13.95 6.51
N ILE A 95 11.16 13.45 5.87
CA ILE A 95 11.26 12.44 4.83
C ILE A 95 11.71 13.13 3.55
N GLY A 96 12.81 12.65 2.95
CA GLY A 96 13.37 13.26 1.75
C GLY A 96 12.36 13.38 0.60
N LYS A 97 12.29 14.55 -0.04
CA LYS A 97 11.34 14.86 -1.13
C LYS A 97 11.32 13.80 -2.24
N LYS A 98 12.50 13.31 -2.66
CA LYS A 98 12.62 12.25 -3.68
C LYS A 98 11.88 10.97 -3.29
N ARG A 99 11.89 10.63 -2.00
CA ARG A 99 11.19 9.45 -1.46
C ARG A 99 9.68 9.65 -1.49
N LEU A 100 9.19 10.82 -1.07
CA LEU A 100 7.76 11.16 -1.12
C LEU A 100 7.22 11.25 -2.56
N LEU A 101 8.04 11.67 -3.52
CA LEU A 101 7.64 11.68 -4.95
C LEU A 101 7.44 10.28 -5.52
N ILE A 102 8.23 9.30 -5.04
CA ILE A 102 8.13 7.90 -5.47
C ILE A 102 7.04 7.17 -4.69
N GLN A 103 7.02 7.37 -3.37
CA GLN A 103 6.10 6.71 -2.44
C GLN A 103 5.49 7.74 -1.47
N PRO A 104 4.44 8.46 -1.90
CA PRO A 104 3.85 9.55 -1.12
C PRO A 104 3.14 9.10 0.15
N TRP A 105 2.80 7.82 0.28
CA TRP A 105 2.16 7.28 1.48
C TRP A 105 3.16 6.77 2.53
N THR A 106 4.48 6.93 2.33
CA THR A 106 5.46 6.43 3.29
C THR A 106 5.48 7.29 4.55
N THR A 107 5.51 6.62 5.71
CA THR A 107 5.53 7.29 7.02
C THR A 107 6.91 7.30 7.67
N LEU A 108 7.89 6.61 7.08
CA LEU A 108 9.24 6.45 7.61
C LEU A 108 10.28 7.06 6.67
N CYS A 109 11.34 7.61 7.27
CA CYS A 109 12.54 7.97 6.53
C CYS A 109 13.29 6.70 6.07
N ILE A 110 14.28 6.88 5.20
CA ILE A 110 14.98 5.76 4.57
C ILE A 110 15.67 4.85 5.59
N THR A 111 16.27 5.42 6.64
CA THR A 111 17.02 4.66 7.66
C THR A 111 16.10 3.74 8.47
N HIS A 112 14.97 4.26 8.96
CA HIS A 112 14.01 3.45 9.72
C HIS A 112 13.27 2.45 8.82
N ALA A 113 12.99 2.79 7.56
CA ALA A 113 12.43 1.84 6.60
C ALA A 113 13.38 0.67 6.32
N GLU A 114 14.68 0.93 6.14
CA GLU A 114 15.69 -0.13 5.96
C GLU A 114 15.84 -1.02 7.20
N GLU A 115 15.77 -0.44 8.40
CA GLU A 115 15.83 -1.19 9.64
C GLU A 115 14.59 -2.06 9.85
N GLN A 116 13.39 -1.53 9.56
CA GLN A 116 12.14 -2.30 9.60
C GLN A 116 12.18 -3.49 8.62
N GLU A 117 12.69 -3.28 7.41
CA GLU A 117 12.86 -4.34 6.43
C GLU A 117 13.85 -5.42 6.93
N ARG A 118 15.00 -5.00 7.47
CA ARG A 118 16.00 -5.91 8.04
C ARG A 118 15.43 -6.73 9.19
N GLN A 119 14.62 -6.12 10.06
CA GLN A 119 13.96 -6.83 11.15
C GLN A 119 12.96 -7.85 10.61
N GLY A 120 12.11 -7.47 9.66
CA GLY A 120 11.19 -8.38 9.00
C GLY A 120 11.86 -9.61 8.39
N GLN A 121 13.02 -9.42 7.73
CA GLN A 121 13.81 -10.52 7.15
C GLN A 121 14.42 -11.46 8.19
N LYS A 122 14.74 -10.97 9.40
CA LYS A 122 15.24 -11.82 10.49
C LYS A 122 14.13 -12.74 11.02
N PHE A 123 12.89 -12.23 11.09
CA PHE A 123 11.75 -13.03 11.54
C PHE A 123 11.34 -14.09 10.50
N SER A 124 11.41 -13.79 9.20
CA SER A 124 11.06 -14.77 8.15
C SER A 124 12.07 -15.92 8.00
N LYS A 125 13.32 -15.74 8.44
CA LYS A 125 14.35 -16.81 8.45
C LYS A 125 14.36 -17.65 9.73
N GLY A 126 13.63 -17.24 10.75
CA GLY A 126 13.57 -17.91 12.05
C GLY A 126 12.31 -18.73 12.31
N ALA A 127 11.36 -18.74 11.36
CA ALA A 127 10.09 -19.47 11.41
C ALA A 127 10.13 -20.74 10.54
#